data_AF-A0A4Y2CBX9-F1
#
_entry.id   AF-A0A4Y2CBX9-F1
#
_cell.length_a   1.000
_cell.length_b   1.000
_cell.length_c   1.000
_cell.angle_alpha   90.00
_cell.angle_beta   90.00
_cell.angle_gamma   90.00
#
_symmetry.space_group_name_H-M   'P 1'
#
loop_
_entity.id
_entity.type
_entity.pdbx_description
1 polymer ?
#
loop_
_entity_poly.entity_id
_entity_poly.type
_entity_poly.pdbx_seq_one_letter_code
_entity_poly.pdbx_strand_id
1 'polypeptide(L)' 'EYVDYYGGPGIQHIALNTKDIIKAITNLRARGMEFLSIPDTYYTSLREKLKSSKVKITEDMNQVNVVQHFLQLAD' A
#
# COMPACT_ATOMS: atom_id res chain seq x y z
N GLU A 1 -3.25 15.87 14.64
CA GLU A 1 -1.95 15.16 14.78
C GLU A 1 -0.82 15.89 14.04
N TYR A 2 -0.69 15.82 12.70
CA TYR A 2 0.44 16.44 12.00
C TYR A 2 0.65 17.93 12.35
N VAL A 3 -0.39 18.77 12.25
CA VAL A 3 -0.26 20.20 12.55
C VAL A 3 0.06 20.45 14.02
N ASP A 4 -0.49 19.63 14.92
CA ASP A 4 -0.27 19.75 16.37
C ASP A 4 1.17 19.37 16.75
N TYR A 5 1.76 18.35 16.11
CA TYR A 5 3.14 17.90 16.36
C TYR A 5 4.20 18.74 15.62
N TYR A 6 3.90 19.21 14.40
CA TYR A 6 4.86 19.92 13.55
C TYR A 6 4.73 21.45 13.61
N GLY A 7 3.77 21.99 14.37
CA GLY A 7 3.67 23.42 14.67
C GLY A 7 3.18 24.30 13.51
N GLY A 8 2.58 23.71 12.48
CA GLY A 8 2.09 24.45 11.32
C GLY A 8 1.85 23.59 10.07
N PRO A 9 1.39 24.21 8.97
CA PRO A 9 1.22 23.53 7.68
C PRO A 9 2.57 23.08 7.10
N GLY A 10 2.56 21.97 6.35
CA GLY A 10 3.75 21.44 5.68
C GLY A 10 3.49 20.14 4.91
N ILE A 11 4.56 19.53 4.42
CA ILE A 11 4.52 18.30 3.61
C ILE A 11 4.44 17.08 4.53
N GLN A 12 3.36 16.32 4.44
CA GLN A 12 3.16 15.12 5.25
C GLN A 12 3.75 13.84 4.61
N HIS A 13 3.70 13.73 3.28
CA HIS A 13 4.22 12.56 2.56
C HIS A 13 4.67 12.92 1.14
N ILE A 14 5.54 12.08 0.58
CA ILE A 14 5.98 12.13 -0.81
C ILE A 14 5.68 10.77 -1.44
N ALA A 15 4.88 10.75 -2.51
CA ALA A 15 4.56 9.53 -3.24
C ALA A 15 5.65 9.23 -4.28
N LEU A 16 6.21 8.02 -4.23
CA LEU A 16 7.23 7.54 -5.18
C LEU A 16 6.62 6.48 -6.09
N ASN A 17 6.70 6.68 -7.41
CA ASN A 17 6.20 5.74 -8.40
C ASN A 17 7.26 4.66 -8.71
N THR A 18 6.82 3.42 -8.89
CA THR A 18 7.64 2.30 -9.39
C THR A 18 6.82 1.43 -10.34
N LYS A 19 7.52 0.79 -11.29
CA LYS A 19 6.94 -0.22 -12.19
C LYS A 19 6.91 -1.62 -11.58
N ASP A 20 7.61 -1.82 -10.45
CA ASP A 20 7.71 -3.10 -9.76
C ASP A 20 7.67 -2.82 -8.25
N ILE A 21 6.44 -2.84 -7.72
CA ILE A 21 6.19 -2.51 -6.33
C ILE A 21 6.60 -3.63 -5.38
N ILE A 22 6.47 -4.89 -5.80
CA ILE A 22 6.86 -6.04 -4.99
C ILE A 22 8.36 -5.96 -4.70
N LYS A 23 9.17 -5.84 -5.75
CA LYS A 23 10.63 -5.71 -5.59
C LYS A 23 11.03 -4.48 -4.79
N ALA A 24 10.37 -3.34 -5.01
CA ALA A 24 10.66 -2.11 -4.29
C ALA A 24 10.44 -2.28 -2.78
N ILE A 25 9.26 -2.75 -2.36
CA ILE A 25 8.93 -2.92 -0.95
C ILE A 25 9.78 -4.01 -0.30
N THR A 26 10.02 -5.14 -0.97
CA THR A 26 10.91 -6.19 -0.45
C THR A 26 12.30 -5.63 -0.16
N ASN A 27 12.86 -4.85 -1.07
CA ASN A 27 14.18 -4.24 -0.89
C ASN A 27 14.20 -3.16 0.21
N LEU A 28 13.14 -2.34 0.31
CA LEU A 28 13.04 -1.33 1.38
C LEU A 28 12.95 -2.00 2.76
N ARG A 29 12.15 -3.06 2.90
CA ARG A 29 12.08 -3.84 4.14
C ARG A 29 13.41 -4.50 4.48
N ALA A 30 14.09 -5.10 3.49
CA ALA A 30 15.42 -5.69 3.69
C ALA A 30 16.48 -4.66 4.13
N ARG A 31 16.27 -3.37 3.82
CA ARG A 31 17.10 -2.25 4.26
C ARG A 31 16.66 -1.64 5.60
N GLY A 32 15.68 -2.25 6.29
CA GLY A 32 15.20 -1.81 7.60
C GLY A 32 14.13 -0.72 7.56
N MET A 33 13.51 -0.44 6.40
CA MET A 33 12.38 0.47 6.35
C MET A 33 11.13 -0.19 6.93
N GLU A 34 10.51 0.49 7.90
CA GLU A 34 9.25 0.08 8.49
C GLU A 34 8.06 0.56 7.65
N PHE A 35 7.00 -0.24 7.66
CA PHE A 35 5.75 0.04 6.96
C PHE A 35 4.59 -0.23 7.92
N LEU A 36 3.48 0.48 7.69
CA LEU A 36 2.25 0.22 8.40
C LEU A 36 1.78 -1.22 8.18
N SER A 37 1.23 -1.84 9.23
CA SER A 37 0.58 -3.14 9.14
C SER A 37 -0.89 -2.94 8.78
N ILE A 38 -1.39 -3.76 7.87
CA ILE A 38 -2.79 -3.78 7.45
C ILE A 38 -3.41 -5.11 7.95
N PRO A 39 -4.61 -5.09 8.55
CA PRO A 39 -5.28 -6.32 8.94
C PRO A 39 -5.61 -7.22 7.75
N ASP A 40 -5.51 -8.54 7.91
CA ASP A 40 -5.84 -9.52 6.86
C ASP A 40 -7.26 -9.38 6.32
N THR A 41 -8.19 -8.89 7.15
CA THR A 41 -9.58 -8.62 6.76
C THR A 41 -9.70 -7.65 5.59
N TYR A 42 -8.77 -6.71 5.45
CA TYR A 42 -8.71 -5.80 4.30
C TYR A 42 -8.58 -6.57 2.99
N TYR A 43 -7.67 -7.54 2.93
CA TYR A 43 -7.41 -8.30 1.71
C TYR A 43 -8.56 -9.25 1.36
N THR A 44 -9.26 -9.77 2.36
CA THR A 44 -10.51 -10.49 2.15
C THR A 44 -11.57 -9.60 1.51
N SER A 45 -11.80 -8.40 2.05
CA SER A 45 -12.75 -7.44 1.47
C SER A 45 -12.33 -6.94 0.08
N LEU A 46 -11.03 -6.73 -0.13
CA LEU A 46 -10.47 -6.32 -1.41
C LEU A 46 -10.74 -7.37 -2.50
N ARG A 47 -10.52 -8.65 -2.19
CA ARG A 47 -10.83 -9.76 -3.11
C ARG A 47 -12.31 -9.78 -3.49
N GLU A 48 -13.21 -9.49 -2.57
CA GLU A 48 -14.65 -9.38 -2.88
C GLU A 48 -14.96 -8.20 -3.80
N LYS A 49 -14.38 -7.02 -3.54
CA LYS A 49 -14.58 -5.83 -4.40
C LYS A 49 -14.04 -6.04 -5.82
N LEU A 50 -12.94 -6.77 -5.97
CA LEU A 50 -12.32 -7.04 -7.27
C LEU A 50 -13.18 -7.95 -8.15
N LYS A 51 -14.07 -8.78 -7.60
CA LYS A 51 -14.95 -9.66 -8.38
C LYS A 51 -15.88 -8.88 -9.32
N SER A 52 -16.30 -7.68 -8.93
CA SER A 52 -17.16 -6.80 -9.72
C SER A 52 -16.41 -5.63 -10.36
N SER A 53 -15.08 -5.54 -10.16
CA SER A 53 -14.26 -4.46 -10.70
C SER A 53 -13.88 -4.70 -12.16
N LYS A 54 -13.76 -3.61 -12.94
CA LYS A 54 -13.18 -3.63 -14.29
C LYS A 54 -11.65 -3.70 -14.27
N VAL A 55 -11.03 -3.50 -13.11
CA VAL A 55 -9.58 -3.51 -12.94
C VAL A 55 -9.12 -4.95 -12.74
N LYS A 56 -8.15 -5.38 -13.56
CA LYS A 56 -7.49 -6.67 -13.42
C LYS A 56 -6.14 -6.50 -12.76
N ILE A 57 -5.97 -7.09 -11.59
CA ILE A 57 -4.66 -7.20 -10.93
C ILE A 57 -3.86 -8.29 -11.65
N THR A 58 -2.62 -7.97 -12.00
CA THR A 58 -1.71 -8.89 -12.69
C THR A 58 -0.72 -9.56 -11.74
N GLU A 59 -0.49 -8.94 -10.60
CA GLU A 59 0.37 -9.40 -9.52
C GLU A 59 -0.29 -10.54 -8.74
N ASP A 60 0.55 -11.42 -8.19
CA ASP A 60 0.09 -12.46 -7.29
C ASP A 60 -0.45 -11.83 -6.00
N MET A 61 -1.74 -12.01 -5.74
CA MET A 61 -2.43 -11.53 -4.54
C MET A 61 -1.78 -12.00 -3.24
N ASN A 62 -1.11 -13.15 -3.24
CA ASN A 62 -0.36 -13.61 -2.06
C ASN A 62 0.86 -12.73 -1.80
N GLN A 63 1.53 -12.24 -2.84
CA GLN A 63 2.67 -11.32 -2.70
C GLN A 63 2.22 -9.90 -2.36
N VAL A 64 1.08 -9.46 -2.90
CA VAL A 64 0.47 -8.16 -2.57
C VAL A 64 0.14 -8.06 -1.08
N ASN A 65 -0.36 -9.15 -0.48
CA ASN A 65 -0.60 -9.22 0.96
C ASN A 65 0.69 -9.07 1.77
N VAL A 66 1.82 -9.63 1.31
CA VAL A 66 3.11 -9.54 2.03
C VAL A 66 3.69 -8.14 1.99
N VAL A 67 3.48 -7.38 0.91
CA VAL A 67 3.98 -6.00 0.83
C VAL A 67 3.11 -4.98 1.56
N GLN A 68 1.95 -5.37 2.09
CA GLN A 68 1.08 -4.52 2.92
C GLN A 68 0.77 -3.17 2.23
N HIS A 69 0.63 -3.19 0.90
CA HIS A 69 0.39 -1.99 0.12
C HIS A 69 -1.11 -1.73 -0.07
N PHE A 70 -1.51 -0.46 0.04
CA PHE A 70 -2.85 -0.01 -0.30
C PHE A 70 -3.00 0.03 -1.82
N LEU A 71 -3.78 -0.89 -2.37
CA LEU A 71 -4.35 -0.67 -3.70
C LEU A 71 -5.50 0.32 -3.51
N GLN A 72 -5.23 1.60 -3.74
CA GLN A 72 -6.30 2.56 -4.02
C GLN A 72 -6.88 2.21 -5.40
N LEU A 73 -7.81 1.26 -5.40
CA LEU A 73 -8.74 1.12 -6.51
C LEU A 73 -9.60 2.38 -6.47
N ALA A 74 -9.27 3.34 -7.33
CA ALA A 74 -10.12 4.50 -7.56
C ALA A 74 -11.50 4.00 -8.02
N ASP A 75 -12.55 4.51 -7.36
CA ASP A 75 -13.89 4.53 -7.95
C ASP A 75 -13.88 5.35 -9.25
#